data_AF-A0A2J9E3D7-F1
#
_entry.id   AF-A0A2J9E3D7-F1
#
_cell.length_a   1.000
_cell.length_b   1.000
_cell.length_c   1.000
_cell.angle_alpha   90.00
_cell.angle_beta   90.00
_cell.angle_gamma   90.00
#
_symmetry.space_group_name_H-M   'P 1'
#
loop_
_entity.id
_entity.type
_entity.pdbx_description
1 polymer ?
#
loop_
_entity_poly.entity_id
_entity_poly.type
_entity_poly.pdbx_seq_one_letter_code
_entity_poly.pdbx_strand_id
1 'polypeptide(L)'
;MKKSLLILLGMLASSAALAADDESNIPQENVYASKLCHIVSGETQVGTADSYVQKMKSYTAMSKSSSAMNQPEFDEDIANEVANAWLQLGEEERGKLRADEQLCEQTVMTQFQQED
;
A
#
# COMPACT_ATOMS: atom_id res chain seq x y z
N MET A 1 51.36 4.28 14.11
CA MET A 1 51.05 3.18 13.16
C MET A 1 50.03 2.30 13.89
N LYS A 2 48.81 2.03 13.44
CA LYS A 2 48.27 1.73 12.11
C LYS A 2 46.87 2.34 11.96
N LYS A 3 46.56 2.74 10.73
CA LYS A 3 45.27 3.21 10.22
C LYS A 3 44.29 2.05 10.13
N SER A 4 42.99 2.36 10.18
CA SER A 4 41.81 1.63 9.66
C SER A 4 40.61 2.01 10.56
N LEU A 5 39.42 2.41 10.11
CA LEU A 5 38.75 2.26 8.83
C LEU A 5 37.81 3.46 8.62
N LEU A 6 37.83 3.99 7.40
CA LEU A 6 36.71 4.72 6.80
C LEU A 6 35.52 3.75 6.69
N ILE A 7 34.33 4.15 7.13
CA ILE A 7 33.09 3.83 6.42
C ILE A 7 32.25 5.11 6.41
N LEU A 8 32.20 5.73 5.23
CA LEU A 8 31.17 6.69 4.86
C LEU A 8 29.82 5.97 4.96
N LEU A 9 28.94 6.39 5.87
CA LEU A 9 27.53 6.12 5.66
C LEU A 9 27.08 7.07 4.55
N GLY A 10 26.95 6.46 3.38
CA GLY A 10 26.49 7.09 2.15
C GLY A 10 25.16 7.79 2.35
N MET A 11 25.02 8.86 1.61
CA MET A 11 23.78 9.57 1.36
C MET A 11 22.70 8.55 0.96
N LEU A 12 21.72 8.32 1.82
CA LEU A 12 20.39 8.00 1.33
C LEU A 12 19.87 9.31 0.77
N ALA A 13 20.18 9.55 -0.50
CA ALA A 13 19.40 10.45 -1.30
C ALA A 13 17.98 9.89 -1.27
N SER A 14 17.13 10.47 -0.43
CA SER A 14 15.70 10.42 -0.62
C SER A 14 15.42 11.10 -1.95
N SER A 15 15.60 10.38 -3.04
CA SER A 15 14.83 10.62 -4.25
C SER A 15 13.40 10.22 -3.91
N ALA A 16 12.73 11.07 -3.13
CA ALA A 16 11.30 11.21 -3.24
C ALA A 16 11.08 11.79 -4.64
N ALA A 17 11.08 10.90 -5.63
CA ALA A 17 10.35 11.13 -6.86
C ALA A 17 8.88 11.18 -6.43
N LEU A 18 8.47 12.35 -5.91
CA LEU A 18 7.09 12.74 -5.83
C LEU A 18 6.60 12.78 -7.28
N ALA A 19 6.09 11.64 -7.75
CA ALA A 19 5.34 11.55 -8.98
C ALA A 19 4.05 12.34 -8.75
N ALA A 20 4.13 13.63 -9.03
CA ALA A 20 2.99 14.51 -9.16
C ALA A 20 2.28 14.20 -10.48
N ASP A 21 0.95 14.11 -10.39
CA ASP A 21 0.00 14.44 -11.45
C ASP A 21 0.03 13.58 -12.73
N ASP A 22 -0.53 12.37 -12.65
CA ASP A 22 -1.26 11.77 -13.77
C ASP A 22 -2.38 10.91 -13.19
N GLU A 23 -3.59 11.48 -13.04
CA GLU A 23 -4.78 10.79 -12.50
C GLU A 23 -5.17 9.55 -13.33
N SER A 24 -4.61 9.40 -14.55
CA SER A 24 -4.76 8.25 -15.45
C SER A 24 -3.66 7.18 -15.34
N ASN A 25 -2.56 7.43 -14.62
CA ASN A 25 -1.47 6.47 -14.39
C ASN A 25 -1.20 6.27 -12.90
N ILE A 26 -2.21 6.41 -12.04
CA ILE A 26 -2.04 5.98 -10.65
C ILE A 26 -1.77 4.47 -10.66
N PRO A 27 -0.61 4.02 -10.17
CA PRO A 27 -0.29 2.60 -10.11
C PRO A 27 -1.38 1.84 -9.33
N GLN A 28 -1.75 0.65 -9.81
CA GLN A 28 -2.88 -0.09 -9.23
C GLN A 28 -2.64 -0.42 -7.75
N GLU A 29 -1.39 -0.65 -7.37
CA GLU A 29 -0.95 -0.88 -6.00
C GLU A 29 -1.28 0.31 -5.08
N ASN A 30 -1.15 1.56 -5.54
CA ASN A 30 -1.53 2.75 -4.77
C ASN A 30 -3.05 2.81 -4.56
N VAL A 31 -3.82 2.45 -5.60
CA VAL A 31 -5.28 2.40 -5.52
C VAL A 31 -5.73 1.32 -4.53
N TYR A 32 -5.07 0.15 -4.53
CA TYR A 32 -5.36 -0.93 -3.59
C TYR A 32 -4.90 -0.59 -2.17
N ALA A 33 -3.74 0.03 -1.99
CA ALA A 33 -3.25 0.47 -0.69
C ALA A 33 -4.21 1.48 -0.07
N SER A 34 -4.67 2.47 -0.84
CA SER A 34 -5.67 3.44 -0.39
C SER A 34 -7.00 2.77 0.01
N LYS A 35 -7.52 1.87 -0.84
CA LYS A 35 -8.74 1.10 -0.52
C LYS A 35 -8.56 0.26 0.75
N LEU A 36 -7.42 -0.42 0.89
CA LEU A 36 -7.11 -1.22 2.06
C LEU A 36 -7.07 -0.36 3.32
N CYS A 37 -6.37 0.77 3.26
CA CYS A 37 -6.24 1.72 4.37
C CYS A 37 -7.60 2.29 4.80
N HIS A 38 -8.48 2.59 3.84
CA HIS A 38 -9.85 3.00 4.12
C HIS A 38 -10.67 1.88 4.78
N ILE A 39 -10.54 0.64 4.30
CA ILE A 39 -11.21 -0.53 4.88
C ILE A 39 -10.74 -0.75 6.33
N VAL A 40 -9.43 -0.76 6.58
CA VAL A 40 -8.88 -1.07 7.90
C VAL A 40 -9.09 0.07 8.90
N SER A 41 -9.15 1.33 8.44
CA SER A 41 -9.55 2.50 9.25
C SER A 41 -10.94 2.31 9.89
N GLY A 42 -11.88 1.71 9.15
CA GLY A 42 -13.20 1.36 9.64
C GLY A 42 -13.28 0.05 10.45
N GLU A 43 -12.19 -0.73 10.54
CA GLU A 43 -12.19 -2.06 11.13
C GLU A 43 -11.37 -2.16 12.42
N THR A 44 -12.00 -2.68 13.46
CA THR A 44 -11.36 -2.88 14.77
C THR A 44 -10.53 -4.16 14.85
N GLN A 45 -10.71 -5.10 13.92
CA GLN A 45 -10.01 -6.39 13.90
C GLN A 45 -9.19 -6.56 12.63
N VAL A 46 -8.10 -7.34 12.71
CA VAL A 46 -7.34 -7.74 11.54
C VAL A 46 -8.04 -8.91 10.85
N GLY A 47 -8.34 -8.78 9.56
CA GLY A 47 -8.82 -9.87 8.70
C GLY A 47 -7.69 -10.73 8.12
N THR A 48 -8.04 -11.62 7.21
CA THR A 48 -7.07 -12.37 6.38
C THR A 48 -6.80 -11.63 5.07
N ALA A 49 -5.71 -11.99 4.37
CA ALA A 49 -5.37 -11.38 3.07
C ALA A 49 -6.54 -11.52 2.09
N ASP A 50 -7.09 -12.73 1.97
CA ASP A 50 -8.27 -13.03 1.17
C ASP A 50 -9.47 -12.16 1.55
N SER A 51 -9.75 -11.97 2.85
CA SER A 51 -10.84 -11.09 3.28
C SER A 51 -10.64 -9.65 2.84
N TYR A 52 -9.41 -9.14 2.84
CA TYR A 52 -9.11 -7.80 2.38
C TYR A 52 -9.20 -7.67 0.87
N VAL A 53 -8.68 -8.65 0.11
CA VAL A 53 -8.81 -8.73 -1.35
C VAL A 53 -10.28 -8.72 -1.78
N GLN A 54 -11.13 -9.54 -1.14
CA GLN A 54 -12.56 -9.58 -1.42
C GLN A 54 -13.26 -8.24 -1.13
N LYS A 55 -12.86 -7.53 -0.07
CA LYS A 55 -13.40 -6.19 0.24
C LYS A 55 -12.94 -5.16 -0.77
N MET A 56 -11.66 -5.16 -1.16
CA MET A 56 -11.13 -4.27 -2.21
C MET A 56 -11.82 -4.53 -3.55
N LYS A 57 -12.03 -5.80 -3.92
CA LYS A 57 -12.77 -6.21 -5.12
C LYS A 57 -14.21 -5.71 -5.10
N SER A 58 -14.89 -5.87 -3.95
CA SER A 58 -16.25 -5.37 -3.75
C SER A 58 -16.31 -3.84 -3.85
N TYR A 59 -15.35 -3.14 -3.26
CA TYR A 59 -15.24 -1.67 -3.31
C TYR A 59 -15.03 -1.18 -4.76
N THR A 60 -14.19 -1.88 -5.51
CA THR A 60 -13.96 -1.60 -6.94
C THR A 60 -15.21 -1.90 -7.77
N ALA A 61 -15.90 -3.00 -7.51
CA ALA A 61 -17.16 -3.34 -8.18
C ALA A 61 -18.28 -2.33 -7.90
N MET A 62 -18.37 -1.81 -6.68
CA MET A 62 -19.32 -0.74 -6.32
C MET A 62 -18.98 0.59 -7.01
N SER A 63 -17.69 0.89 -7.19
CA SER A 63 -17.27 2.10 -7.91
C SER A 63 -17.46 2.03 -9.43
N LYS A 64 -17.70 0.83 -9.99
CA LYS A 64 -18.01 0.65 -11.41
C LYS A 64 -19.44 1.14 -11.67
N SER A 65 -19.58 2.40 -12.08
CA SER A 65 -20.81 2.84 -12.74
C SER A 65 -21.05 1.99 -13.98
N SER A 66 -22.30 1.62 -14.27
CA SER A 66 -22.69 0.70 -15.36
C SER A 66 -22.24 1.15 -16.76
N SER A 67 -21.69 2.36 -16.89
CA SER A 67 -21.20 2.95 -18.14
C SER A 67 -19.68 2.83 -18.33
N ALA A 68 -18.93 2.33 -17.35
CA ALA A 68 -17.47 2.24 -17.39
C ALA A 68 -16.99 0.99 -18.17
N MET A 69 -17.05 1.05 -19.50
CA MET A 69 -16.62 -0.05 -20.39
C MET A 69 -15.09 -0.25 -20.49
N ASN A 70 -14.28 0.65 -19.92
CA ASN A 70 -12.82 0.66 -20.11
C ASN A 70 -12.01 0.76 -18.81
N GLN A 71 -12.57 0.36 -17.66
CA GLN A 71 -11.75 0.27 -16.45
C GLN A 71 -10.94 -1.03 -16.42
N PRO A 72 -9.69 -0.98 -15.92
CA PRO A 72 -8.86 -2.17 -15.77
C PRO A 72 -9.58 -3.23 -14.93
N GLU A 73 -9.32 -4.50 -15.27
CA GLU A 73 -9.78 -5.63 -14.46
C GLU A 73 -9.17 -5.53 -13.06
N PHE A 74 -9.90 -6.01 -12.05
CA PHE A 74 -9.37 -6.02 -10.70
C PHE A 74 -8.23 -7.03 -10.64
N ASP A 75 -7.04 -6.56 -10.33
CA ASP A 75 -5.84 -7.36 -10.24
C ASP A 75 -5.75 -8.00 -8.85
N GLU A 76 -6.11 -9.28 -8.77
CA GLU A 76 -6.13 -10.02 -7.51
C GLU A 76 -4.73 -10.25 -6.96
N ASP A 77 -3.71 -10.33 -7.82
CA ASP A 77 -2.34 -10.61 -7.41
C ASP A 77 -1.75 -9.39 -6.69
N ILE A 78 -1.83 -8.21 -7.30
CA ILE A 78 -1.37 -6.95 -6.68
C ILE A 78 -2.18 -6.67 -5.40
N ALA A 79 -3.49 -6.88 -5.42
CA ALA A 79 -4.32 -6.70 -4.24
C ALA A 79 -3.92 -7.65 -3.08
N ASN A 80 -3.51 -8.87 -3.40
CA ASN A 80 -3.05 -9.84 -2.41
C ASN A 80 -1.68 -9.45 -1.84
N GLU A 81 -0.75 -9.00 -2.67
CA GLU A 81 0.55 -8.47 -2.23
C GLU A 81 0.37 -7.28 -1.28
N VAL A 82 -0.45 -6.29 -1.65
CA VAL A 82 -0.77 -5.14 -0.78
C VAL A 82 -1.42 -5.59 0.54
N ALA A 83 -2.31 -6.59 0.51
CA ALA A 83 -2.92 -7.14 1.71
C ALA A 83 -1.90 -7.88 2.59
N ASN A 84 -0.96 -8.63 2.00
CA ASN A 84 0.11 -9.30 2.72
C ASN A 84 1.08 -8.30 3.35
N ALA A 85 1.46 -7.25 2.62
CA ALA A 85 2.29 -6.16 3.12
C ALA A 85 1.69 -5.56 4.40
N TRP A 86 0.36 -5.33 4.44
CA TRP A 86 -0.35 -4.91 5.65
C TRP A 86 -0.33 -5.95 6.77
N LEU A 87 -0.51 -7.24 6.45
CA LEU A 87 -0.52 -8.30 7.47
C LEU A 87 0.85 -8.58 8.08
N GLN A 88 1.92 -8.28 7.36
CA GLN A 88 3.29 -8.34 7.86
C GLN A 88 3.59 -7.26 8.90
N LEU A 89 2.86 -6.14 8.88
CA LEU A 89 3.00 -5.09 9.88
C LEU A 89 2.67 -5.61 11.28
N GLY A 90 3.32 -5.09 12.32
CA GLY A 90 2.98 -5.44 13.69
C GLY A 90 1.54 -5.01 14.06
N GLU A 91 0.92 -5.67 15.05
CA GLU A 91 -0.41 -5.28 15.54
C GLU A 91 -0.44 -3.83 16.06
N GLU A 92 0.62 -3.42 16.77
CA GLU A 92 0.78 -2.05 17.27
C GLU A 92 0.87 -1.03 16.13
N GLU A 93 1.62 -1.38 15.08
CA GLU A 93 1.79 -0.52 13.91
C GLU A 93 0.47 -0.37 13.17
N ARG A 94 -0.20 -1.49 12.86
CA ARG A 94 -1.56 -1.49 12.28
C ARG A 94 -2.53 -0.66 13.12
N GLY A 95 -2.46 -0.72 14.45
CA GLY A 95 -3.28 0.11 15.34
C GLY A 95 -3.09 1.61 15.12
N LYS A 96 -1.85 2.07 14.90
CA LYS A 96 -1.54 3.47 14.60
C LYS A 96 -2.01 3.85 13.20
N LEU A 97 -1.78 2.98 12.21
CA LEU A 97 -2.15 3.21 10.81
C LEU A 97 -3.67 3.26 10.61
N ARG A 98 -4.46 2.52 11.40
CA ARG A 98 -5.93 2.65 11.38
C ARG A 98 -6.43 4.04 11.79
N ALA A 99 -5.67 4.75 12.62
CA ALA A 99 -6.04 6.11 13.04
C ALA A 99 -5.55 7.18 12.04
N ASP A 100 -4.70 6.81 11.08
CA ASP A 100 -4.08 7.71 10.11
C ASP A 100 -3.98 7.04 8.74
N GLU A 101 -5.00 7.28 7.90
CA GLU A 101 -5.10 6.70 6.56
C GLU A 101 -3.92 7.09 5.66
N GLN A 102 -3.38 8.31 5.80
CA GLN A 102 -2.23 8.75 4.99
C GLN A 102 -0.95 8.02 5.38
N LEU A 103 -0.73 7.84 6.69
CA LEU A 103 0.41 7.07 7.18
C LEU A 103 0.27 5.59 6.78
N CYS A 104 -0.95 5.05 6.83
CA CYS A 104 -1.24 3.69 6.36
C CYS A 104 -0.81 3.48 4.90
N GLU A 105 -1.25 4.36 4.00
CA GLU A 105 -0.91 4.27 2.57
C GLU A 105 0.60 4.29 2.37
N GLN A 106 1.30 5.22 3.03
CA GLN A 106 2.75 5.33 2.92
C GLN A 106 3.47 4.09 3.45
N THR A 107 3.05 3.54 4.60
CA THR A 107 3.68 2.36 5.19
C THR A 107 3.43 1.10 4.35
N VAL A 108 2.19 0.87 3.92
CA VAL A 108 1.85 -0.27 3.06
C VAL A 108 2.62 -0.21 1.75
N MET A 109 2.71 0.97 1.13
CA MET A 109 3.48 1.17 -0.10
C MET A 109 4.98 0.99 0.08
N THR A 110 5.53 1.37 1.24
CA THR A 110 6.94 1.13 1.56
C THR A 110 7.22 -0.36 1.73
N GLN A 111 6.30 -1.09 2.36
CA GLN A 111 6.42 -2.55 2.50
C GLN A 111 6.31 -3.26 1.15
N PHE A 112 5.31 -2.89 0.34
CA PHE A 112 5.13 -3.42 -1.01
C PHE A 112 6.40 -3.28 -1.87
N GLN A 113 7.03 -2.10 -1.87
CA GLN A 113 8.29 -1.85 -2.60
C GLN A 113 9.52 -2.59 -2.04
N GLN A 114 9.45 -3.15 -0.83
CA GLN A 114 10.53 -3.97 -0.27
C GLN A 114 10.34 -5.46 -0.56
N GLU A 115 9.14 -5.88 -0.97
CA GLU A 115 8.84 -7.26 -1.36
C GLU A 115 9.14 -7.53 -2.86
N ASP A 116 9.22 -6.47 -3.69
CA ASP A 116 9.64 -6.48 -5.10
C ASP A 116 11.17 -6.25 -5.26
#